data_AF-A0A3Q9JQK5-F1
#
_entry.id   AF-A0A3Q9JQK5-F1
#
_cell.length_a   1.000
_cell.length_b   1.000
_cell.length_c   1.000
_cell.angle_alpha   90.00
_cell.angle_beta   90.00
_cell.angle_gamma   90.00
#
_symmetry.space_group_name_H-M   'P 1'
#
loop_
_entity.id
_entity.type
_entity.pdbx_description
1 polymer ?
#
loop_
_entity_poly.entity_id
_entity_poly.type
_entity_poly.pdbx_seq_one_letter_code
_entity_poly.pdbx_strand_id
1 'polypeptide(L)'
;VKAGKIFATATEDMDALTFGSDILLRHLTFSEARKMPIQEIHLKLVLQALDLTQKEFIDFCILMGCDYADSIRGIGPKKAIDLIKSHRNIEKILESIDKDKYPPPENWNFDGARQLFENPEVADPETIELKWGE
;
A
#
# COMPACT_ATOMS: atom_id res chain seq x y z
N VAL A 1 -3.28 13.45 -5.98
CA VAL A 1 -3.11 12.74 -7.27
C VAL A 1 -4.45 12.33 -7.86
N LYS A 2 -5.25 11.49 -7.19
CA LYS A 2 -6.58 11.03 -7.66
C LYS A 2 -7.52 12.13 -8.16
N ALA A 3 -7.54 13.30 -7.50
CA ALA A 3 -8.36 14.45 -7.89
C ALA A 3 -7.78 15.30 -9.04
N GLY A 4 -6.65 14.90 -9.64
CA GLY A 4 -6.02 15.62 -10.77
C GLY A 4 -5.33 16.94 -10.43
N LYS A 5 -5.36 17.40 -9.16
CA LYS A 5 -4.75 18.68 -8.74
C LYS A 5 -3.20 18.69 -8.76
N ILE A 6 -2.57 17.51 -8.72
CA ILE A 6 -1.11 17.32 -8.73
C ILE A 6 -0.74 16.11 -9.58
N PHE A 7 0.49 16.08 -10.11
CA PHE A 7 1.02 14.98 -10.93
C PHE A 7 1.26 13.68 -10.14
N ALA A 8 1.98 13.75 -9.01
CA ALA A 8 2.39 12.58 -8.24
C ALA A 8 2.59 12.91 -6.75
N THR A 9 2.58 11.88 -5.91
CA THR A 9 2.98 12.00 -4.50
C THR A 9 4.48 11.79 -4.39
N ALA A 10 5.19 12.65 -3.66
CA ALA A 10 6.63 12.53 -3.43
C ALA A 10 6.91 12.14 -1.98
N THR A 11 7.30 10.88 -1.76
CA THR A 11 7.65 10.34 -0.44
C THR A 11 8.50 9.09 -0.60
N GLU A 12 9.30 8.74 0.42
CA GLU A 12 9.97 7.43 0.47
C GLU A 12 9.06 6.31 0.96
N ASP A 13 7.92 6.67 1.56
CA ASP A 13 6.96 5.72 2.06
C ASP A 13 6.18 5.06 0.92
N MET A 14 6.21 3.73 0.90
CA MET A 14 5.56 2.94 -0.14
C MET A 14 4.06 2.77 0.12
N ASP A 15 3.61 3.02 1.35
CA ASP A 15 2.20 2.92 1.73
C ASP A 15 1.30 3.93 0.98
N ALA A 16 1.89 4.98 0.40
CA ALA A 16 1.23 5.90 -0.50
C ALA A 16 0.52 5.18 -1.67
N LEU A 17 1.09 4.09 -2.17
CA LEU A 17 0.46 3.24 -3.19
C LEU A 17 -0.71 2.43 -2.61
N THR A 18 -0.59 1.98 -1.36
CA THR A 18 -1.65 1.26 -0.63
C THR A 18 -2.86 2.18 -0.37
N PHE A 19 -2.63 3.45 -0.02
CA PHE A 19 -3.66 4.50 0.03
C PHE A 19 -4.22 4.89 -1.36
N GLY A 20 -3.61 4.37 -2.43
CA GLY A 20 -4.09 4.50 -3.80
C GLY A 20 -3.53 5.70 -4.57
N SER A 21 -2.39 6.26 -4.19
CA SER A 21 -1.71 7.26 -5.03
C SER A 21 -1.43 6.69 -6.41
N ASP A 22 -1.89 7.36 -7.48
CA ASP A 22 -1.74 6.82 -8.85
C ASP A 22 -0.27 6.75 -9.29
N ILE A 23 0.53 7.73 -8.85
CA ILE A 23 1.96 7.85 -9.13
C ILE A 23 2.69 8.20 -7.83
N LEU A 24 3.75 7.46 -7.52
CA LEU A 24 4.67 7.71 -6.41
C LEU A 24 6.06 8.03 -6.96
N LEU A 25 6.63 9.16 -6.53
CA LEU A 25 8.01 9.55 -6.79
C LEU A 25 8.86 9.34 -5.55
N ARG A 26 9.94 8.57 -5.71
CA ARG A 26 10.97 8.35 -4.70
C ARG A 26 12.28 8.99 -5.12
N HIS A 27 13.12 9.26 -4.13
CA HIS A 27 14.40 9.95 -4.19
C HIS A 27 14.30 11.43 -4.59
N LEU A 28 13.10 12.00 -4.68
CA LEU A 28 12.91 13.39 -5.09
C LEU A 28 13.53 14.38 -4.09
N THR A 29 13.47 14.06 -2.79
CA THR A 29 13.99 14.90 -1.71
C THR A 29 15.43 14.56 -1.33
N PHE A 30 16.07 13.63 -2.02
CA PHE A 30 17.46 13.30 -1.75
C PHE A 30 18.37 14.46 -2.16
N SER A 31 19.47 14.64 -1.43
CA SER A 31 20.50 15.61 -1.80
C SER A 31 21.02 15.30 -3.21
N GLU A 32 21.11 16.33 -4.05
CA GLU A 32 21.67 16.26 -5.41
C GLU A 32 23.04 15.57 -5.45
N ALA A 33 23.85 15.73 -4.40
CA ALA A 33 25.16 15.10 -4.26
C ALA A 33 25.13 13.57 -4.33
N ARG A 34 24.01 12.94 -3.96
CA ARG A 34 23.83 11.48 -4.06
C ARG A 34 23.68 11.00 -5.50
N LYS A 35 23.34 11.89 -6.44
CA LYS A 35 23.12 11.59 -7.87
C LYS A 35 22.22 10.38 -8.11
N MET A 36 21.25 10.16 -7.21
CA MET A 36 20.29 9.06 -7.34
C MET A 36 19.17 9.51 -8.29
N PRO A 37 18.84 8.71 -9.31
CA PRO A 37 17.72 9.03 -10.18
C PRO A 37 16.41 8.97 -9.41
N ILE A 38 15.49 9.86 -9.76
CA ILE A 38 14.11 9.81 -9.28
C ILE A 38 13.50 8.50 -9.77
N GLN A 39 12.89 7.76 -8.85
CA GLN A 39 12.17 6.54 -9.17
C GLN A 39 10.68 6.85 -9.23
N GLU A 40 10.05 6.57 -10.37
CA GLU A 40 8.63 6.74 -10.59
C GLU A 40 7.92 5.38 -10.60
N ILE A 41 6.86 5.25 -9.80
CA ILE A 41 6.09 4.02 -9.66
C ILE A 41 4.62 4.32 -9.96
N HIS A 42 4.07 3.66 -10.98
CA HIS A 42 2.66 3.79 -11.34
C HIS A 42 1.85 2.66 -10.72
N LEU A 43 0.88 2.99 -9.86
CA LEU A 43 0.02 2.02 -9.20
C LEU A 43 -0.72 1.11 -10.20
N LYS A 44 -1.23 1.69 -11.30
CA LYS A 44 -1.92 0.92 -12.35
C LYS A 44 -1.04 -0.20 -12.94
N LEU A 45 0.24 0.07 -13.17
CA LEU A 45 1.17 -0.93 -13.71
C LEU A 45 1.51 -1.99 -12.65
N VAL A 46 1.64 -1.60 -11.38
CA VAL A 46 1.84 -2.53 -10.26
C VAL A 46 0.67 -3.49 -10.14
N LEU A 47 -0.56 -2.97 -10.08
CA LEU A 47 -1.78 -3.77 -10.00
C LEU A 47 -1.92 -4.73 -11.20
N GLN A 48 -1.65 -4.24 -12.41
CA GLN A 48 -1.68 -5.06 -13.62
C GLN A 48 -0.61 -6.16 -13.62
N ALA A 49 0.62 -5.84 -13.22
CA ALA A 49 1.71 -6.82 -13.17
C ALA A 49 1.50 -7.88 -12.09
N LEU A 50 0.86 -7.51 -10.98
CA LEU A 50 0.51 -8.42 -9.90
C LEU A 50 -0.81 -9.15 -10.15
N ASP A 51 -1.63 -8.75 -11.13
CA ASP A 51 -2.99 -9.26 -11.35
C ASP A 51 -3.87 -9.15 -10.09
N LEU A 52 -3.85 -7.95 -9.48
CA LEU A 52 -4.61 -7.63 -8.28
C LEU A 52 -5.45 -6.37 -8.51
N THR A 53 -6.64 -6.36 -7.91
CA THR A 53 -7.42 -5.15 -7.67
C THR A 53 -6.82 -4.34 -6.52
N GLN A 54 -7.21 -3.06 -6.37
CA GLN A 54 -6.73 -2.24 -5.26
C GLN A 54 -7.06 -2.86 -3.89
N LYS A 55 -8.24 -3.49 -3.74
CA LYS A 55 -8.64 -4.13 -2.48
C LYS A 55 -7.78 -5.33 -2.13
N GLU A 56 -7.52 -6.18 -3.12
CA GLU A 56 -6.60 -7.32 -2.96
C GLU A 56 -5.16 -6.84 -2.69
N PHE A 57 -4.75 -5.73 -3.30
CA PHE A 57 -3.44 -5.11 -3.07
C PHE A 57 -3.29 -4.56 -1.65
N ILE A 58 -4.34 -3.96 -1.07
CA ILE A 58 -4.35 -3.54 0.34
C ILE A 58 -4.14 -4.74 1.26
N ASP A 59 -4.92 -5.82 1.07
CA ASP A 59 -4.77 -7.05 1.85
C ASP A 59 -3.37 -7.67 1.70
N PHE A 60 -2.83 -7.65 0.48
CA PHE A 60 -1.46 -8.07 0.21
C PHE A 60 -0.44 -7.24 1.00
N CYS A 61 -0.56 -5.91 1.01
CA CYS A 61 0.33 -5.04 1.78
C CYS A 61 0.24 -5.31 3.29
N ILE A 62 -0.97 -5.51 3.82
CA ILE A 62 -1.17 -5.85 5.24
C ILE A 62 -0.50 -7.20 5.58
N LEU A 63 -0.63 -8.20 4.71
CA LEU A 63 0.01 -9.52 4.89
C LEU A 63 1.54 -9.45 4.85
N MET A 64 2.11 -8.56 4.02
CA MET A 64 3.56 -8.33 3.96
C MET A 64 4.10 -7.55 5.16
N GLY A 65 3.21 -6.89 5.92
CA GLY A 65 3.53 -6.00 7.02
C GLY A 65 3.26 -4.54 6.65
N CYS A 66 2.56 -3.85 7.56
CA CYS A 66 2.31 -2.42 7.50
C CYS A 66 2.40 -1.83 8.91
N ASP A 67 2.37 -0.50 9.02
CA ASP A 67 2.54 0.19 10.30
C ASP A 67 1.25 0.19 11.17
N TYR A 68 0.12 -0.28 10.63
CA TYR A 68 -1.20 -0.14 11.24
C TYR A 68 -1.77 -1.43 11.86
N ALA A 69 -1.14 -2.57 11.59
CA ALA A 69 -1.52 -3.86 12.15
C ALA A 69 -0.31 -4.80 12.18
N ASP A 70 -0.34 -5.76 13.10
CA ASP A 70 0.65 -6.85 13.13
C ASP A 70 0.63 -7.67 11.82
N SER A 71 1.58 -8.59 11.68
CA SER A 71 1.66 -9.51 10.54
C SER A 71 1.77 -10.97 11.00
N ILE A 72 1.36 -11.90 10.13
CA ILE A 72 1.47 -13.33 10.42
C ILE A 72 2.93 -13.76 10.30
N ARG A 73 3.54 -14.15 11.43
CA ARG A 73 4.94 -14.58 11.46
C ARG A 73 5.20 -15.72 10.46
N GLY A 74 6.22 -15.55 9.63
CA GLY A 74 6.61 -16.54 8.62
C GLY A 74 5.86 -16.43 7.29
N ILE A 75 4.94 -15.47 7.14
CA ILE A 75 4.38 -15.07 5.86
C ILE A 75 5.10 -13.78 5.42
N GLY A 76 6.05 -13.93 4.49
CA GLY A 76 6.73 -12.80 3.85
C GLY A 76 6.22 -12.53 2.43
N PRO A 77 6.84 -11.60 1.68
CA PRO A 77 6.34 -11.12 0.39
C PRO A 77 5.97 -12.20 -0.63
N LYS A 78 6.85 -13.19 -0.81
CA LYS A 78 6.62 -14.31 -1.76
C LYS A 78 5.38 -15.12 -1.38
N LYS A 79 5.22 -15.43 -0.09
CA LYS A 79 4.09 -16.24 0.36
C LYS A 79 2.80 -15.42 0.40
N ALA A 80 2.89 -14.14 0.78
CA ALA A 80 1.76 -13.22 0.76
C ALA A 80 1.17 -13.10 -0.65
N ILE A 81 2.01 -12.96 -1.70
CA ILE A 81 1.50 -12.87 -3.08
C ILE A 81 0.86 -14.18 -3.56
N ASP A 82 1.42 -15.33 -3.19
CA ASP A 82 0.83 -16.64 -3.55
C ASP A 82 -0.54 -16.83 -2.88
N LEU A 83 -0.64 -16.47 -1.60
CA LEU A 83 -1.88 -16.57 -0.83
C LEU A 83 -2.94 -15.61 -1.34
N ILE A 84 -2.61 -14.34 -1.57
CA ILE A 84 -3.59 -13.35 -2.04
C ILE A 84 -4.08 -13.69 -3.44
N LYS A 85 -3.23 -14.20 -4.35
CA LYS A 85 -3.67 -14.64 -5.67
C LYS A 85 -4.61 -15.84 -5.62
N SER A 86 -4.42 -16.73 -4.65
CA SER A 86 -5.22 -17.95 -4.50
C SER A 86 -6.56 -17.69 -3.81
N HIS A 87 -6.56 -16.83 -2.79
CA HIS A 87 -7.69 -16.67 -1.87
C HIS A 87 -8.38 -15.31 -1.97
N ARG A 88 -7.73 -14.31 -2.55
CA ARG A 88 -8.21 -12.94 -2.83
C ARG A 88 -8.41 -12.02 -1.62
N ASN A 89 -8.54 -12.54 -0.40
CA ASN A 89 -8.60 -11.70 0.80
C ASN A 89 -8.05 -12.40 2.04
N ILE A 90 -7.76 -11.62 3.10
CA ILE A 90 -7.20 -12.11 4.36
C ILE A 90 -8.10 -13.15 5.02
N GLU A 91 -9.43 -12.96 5.01
CA GLU A 91 -10.38 -13.85 5.65
C GLU A 91 -10.31 -15.27 5.06
N LYS A 92 -10.33 -15.40 3.74
CA LYS A 92 -10.20 -16.70 3.06
C LYS A 92 -8.81 -17.31 3.23
N ILE A 93 -7.78 -16.49 3.42
CA ILE A 93 -6.44 -16.98 3.77
C ILE A 93 -6.48 -17.59 5.17
N LEU A 94 -7.09 -16.91 6.14
CA LEU A 94 -7.22 -17.42 7.51
C LEU A 94 -8.06 -18.71 7.60
N GLU A 95 -8.99 -18.93 6.68
CA GLU A 95 -9.74 -20.19 6.56
C GLU A 95 -8.92 -21.36 6.01
N SER A 96 -7.86 -21.07 5.24
CA SER A 96 -7.12 -22.08 4.45
C SER A 96 -5.70 -22.37 4.94
N ILE A 97 -5.07 -21.46 5.67
CA ILE A 97 -3.71 -21.65 6.19
C ILE A 97 -3.67 -22.61 7.39
N ASP A 98 -2.56 -23.32 7.52
CA ASP A 98 -2.19 -24.05 8.72
C ASP A 98 -1.85 -23.05 9.85
N LYS A 99 -2.75 -22.93 10.84
CA LYS A 99 -2.64 -21.99 11.96
C LYS A 99 -1.63 -22.43 13.02
N ASP A 100 -1.26 -23.71 13.07
CA ASP A 100 -0.21 -24.18 13.98
C ASP A 100 1.16 -23.71 13.46
N LYS A 101 1.32 -23.71 12.13
CA LYS A 101 2.54 -23.24 11.46
C LYS A 101 2.58 -21.72 11.28
N TYR A 102 1.44 -21.09 11.01
CA TYR A 102 1.29 -19.66 10.75
C TYR A 102 0.22 -19.06 11.66
N PRO A 103 0.46 -19.01 12.98
CA PRO A 103 -0.50 -18.46 13.92
C PRO A 103 -0.71 -16.97 13.64
N PRO A 104 -1.94 -16.51 13.39
CA PRO A 104 -2.26 -15.10 13.31
C PRO A 104 -1.99 -14.40 14.65
N PRO A 105 -1.68 -13.09 14.64
CA PRO A 105 -1.56 -12.30 15.88
C PRO A 105 -2.83 -12.37 16.74
N GLU A 106 -2.66 -12.31 18.06
CA GLU A 106 -3.80 -12.22 18.97
C GLU A 106 -4.53 -10.89 18.76
N ASN A 107 -5.87 -10.92 18.66
CA ASN A 107 -6.70 -9.74 18.38
C ASN A 107 -6.25 -8.95 17.14
N TRP A 108 -5.80 -9.66 16.09
CA TRP A 108 -5.27 -9.04 14.88
C TRP A 108 -6.29 -8.11 14.18
N ASN A 109 -6.09 -6.80 14.32
CA ASN A 109 -6.97 -5.77 13.75
C ASN A 109 -6.62 -5.42 12.29
N PHE A 110 -6.54 -6.43 11.42
CA PHE A 110 -6.29 -6.18 9.99
C PHE A 110 -7.45 -5.42 9.32
N ASP A 111 -8.69 -5.59 9.80
CA ASP A 111 -9.85 -4.86 9.31
C ASP A 111 -9.74 -3.36 9.56
N GLY A 112 -9.23 -2.94 10.73
CA GLY A 112 -8.95 -1.54 11.01
C GLY A 112 -7.89 -0.94 10.07
N ALA A 113 -6.81 -1.68 9.80
CA ALA A 113 -5.79 -1.26 8.84
C ALA A 113 -6.35 -1.18 7.41
N ARG A 114 -7.16 -2.17 7.00
CA ARG A 114 -7.84 -2.17 5.70
C ARG A 114 -8.76 -0.95 5.56
N GLN A 115 -9.58 -0.68 6.57
CA GLN A 115 -10.48 0.46 6.58
C GLN A 115 -9.71 1.79 6.49
N LEU A 116 -8.59 1.91 7.18
CA LEU A 116 -7.71 3.08 7.10
C LEU A 116 -7.18 3.31 5.68
N PHE A 117 -6.74 2.25 5.00
CA PHE A 117 -6.25 2.34 3.62
C PHE A 117 -7.35 2.63 2.59
N GLU A 118 -8.53 2.02 2.77
CA GLU A 118 -9.66 2.21 1.85
C GLU A 118 -10.29 3.60 2.01
N ASN A 119 -10.43 4.08 3.24
CA ASN A 119 -11.12 5.32 3.59
C ASN A 119 -10.29 6.18 4.54
N PRO A 120 -9.11 6.66 4.13
CA PRO A 120 -8.28 7.53 4.95
C PRO A 120 -8.97 8.88 5.16
N GLU A 121 -8.75 9.49 6.32
CA GLU A 121 -9.10 10.89 6.52
C GLU A 121 -8.15 11.76 5.70
N VAL A 122 -8.69 12.44 4.70
CA VAL A 122 -7.93 13.32 3.79
C VAL A 122 -8.65 14.65 3.62
N ALA A 123 -7.89 15.71 3.37
CA ALA A 123 -8.47 17.00 3.04
C ALA A 123 -9.27 16.95 1.73
N ASP A 124 -10.36 17.72 1.65
CA ASP A 124 -11.13 17.87 0.42
C ASP A 124 -10.29 18.60 -0.66
N PRO A 125 -9.93 17.92 -1.77
CA PRO A 125 -9.09 18.51 -2.80
C PRO A 125 -9.71 19.74 -3.49
N GLU A 126 -11.03 19.89 -3.48
CA GLU A 126 -11.69 21.05 -4.10
C GLU A 126 -11.54 22.32 -3.29
N THR A 127 -11.25 22.20 -1.99
CA THR A 127 -10.97 23.35 -1.11
C THR A 127 -9.53 23.84 -1.21
N ILE A 128 -8.65 23.08 -1.88
CA ILE A 128 -7.22 23.37 -1.96
C ILE A 128 -6.92 24.21 -3.21
N GLU A 129 -6.43 25.43 -2.99
CA GLU A 129 -5.87 26.29 -4.05
C GLU A 129 -4.34 26.35 -3.90
N LEU A 130 -3.62 25.85 -4.90
CA LEU A 130 -2.15 25.89 -4.93
C LEU A 130 -1.67 27.20 -5.57
N LYS A 131 -0.91 28.00 -4.82
CA LYS A 131 -0.27 29.24 -5.29
C LYS A 131 1.21 29.22 -4.92
N TRP A 132 2.07 29.54 -5.88
CA TRP A 132 3.49 29.78 -5.65
C TRP A 132 3.72 31.28 -5.79
N GLY A 133 4.06 31.93 -4.68
CA GLY A 133 4.49 33.33 -4.68
C GLY A 133 5.98 33.46 -4.99
N GLU A 134 6.40 34.68 -5.28
CA GLU A 134 7.82 35.08 -5.35
C GLU A 134 8.46 35.21 -3.96
#